data_AF-F0SXG7-F1
#
_entry.id   AF-F0SXG7-F1
#
_cell.length_a   1.000
_cell.length_b   1.000
_cell.length_c   1.000
_cell.angle_alpha   90.00
_cell.angle_beta   90.00
_cell.angle_gamma   90.00
#
_symmetry.space_group_name_H-M   'P 1'
#
loop_
_entity.id
_entity.type
_entity.pdbx_description
1 polymer ?
#
loop_
_entity_poly.entity_id
_entity_poly.type
_entity_poly.pdbx_seq_one_letter_code
_entity_poly.pdbx_strand_id
1 'polypeptide(L)'
;MKLTTGRIEIPIERDGENVGSLAFNPNDMAFVDRFYGLIGDFEAKEKEYQEKALALEENTETDSYGIPKNMKERLALLKDICGFLRGRIDYVFGDGVSQKVFGDANTLDMFEQFFDGIAPFIQQARVGKVEKYTGNRAQRRAAKVMK
;
A
#
# COMPACT_ATOMS: atom_id res chain seq x y z
N MET A 1 7.05 0.23 34.72
CA MET A 1 5.75 -0.07 34.06
C MET A 1 6.04 -0.71 32.71
N LYS A 2 5.39 -1.83 32.35
CA LYS A 2 5.54 -2.48 31.04
C LYS A 2 4.25 -2.25 30.23
N LEU A 3 4.38 -1.83 28.97
CA LEU A 3 3.27 -1.58 28.05
C LEU A 3 3.47 -2.42 26.78
N THR A 4 2.39 -3.05 26.31
CA THR A 4 2.37 -3.80 25.05
C THR A 4 1.40 -3.11 24.10
N THR A 5 1.90 -2.55 23.00
CA THR A 5 1.11 -1.76 22.05
C THR A 5 0.48 -2.60 20.95
N GLY A 6 0.95 -3.84 20.74
CA GLY A 6 0.56 -4.67 19.60
C GLY A 6 1.31 -4.36 18.30
N ARG A 7 2.43 -3.63 18.41
CA ARG A 7 3.39 -3.41 17.30
C ARG A 7 3.96 -4.75 16.83
N ILE A 8 3.93 -4.97 15.52
CA ILE A 8 4.60 -6.07 14.84
C ILE A 8 5.79 -5.53 14.06
N GLU A 9 6.71 -6.43 13.73
CA GLU A 9 7.91 -6.13 12.97
C GLU A 9 8.11 -7.23 11.92
N ILE A 10 8.27 -6.83 10.67
CA ILE A 10 8.40 -7.71 9.51
C ILE A 10 9.79 -7.46 8.92
N PRO A 11 10.63 -8.49 8.71
CA PRO A 11 11.89 -8.33 8.01
C PRO A 11 11.63 -7.93 6.56
N ILE A 12 12.43 -7.01 6.04
CA ILE A 12 12.40 -6.60 4.63
C ILE A 12 13.55 -7.33 3.95
N GLU A 13 13.21 -8.12 2.94
CA GLU A 13 14.17 -8.74 2.03
C GLU A 13 14.02 -8.11 0.64
N ARG A 14 15.13 -7.68 0.06
CA ARG A 14 15.19 -7.15 -1.31
C ARG A 14 16.32 -7.87 -2.03
N ASP A 15 16.01 -8.46 -3.18
CA ASP A 15 16.97 -9.20 -4.02
C ASP A 15 17.72 -10.32 -3.26
N GLY A 16 17.05 -10.97 -2.30
CA GLY A 16 17.63 -12.03 -1.46
C GLY A 16 18.45 -11.52 -0.26
N GLU A 17 18.54 -10.20 -0.07
CA GLU A 17 19.27 -9.60 1.05
C GLU A 17 18.34 -8.96 2.07
N ASN A 18 18.63 -9.16 3.36
CA ASN A 18 17.92 -8.45 4.42
C ASN A 18 18.35 -6.97 4.45
N VAL A 19 17.40 -6.07 4.20
CA VAL A 19 17.63 -4.61 4.16
C VAL A 19 17.06 -3.89 5.37
N GLY A 20 16.61 -4.64 6.38
CA GLY A 20 16.10 -4.13 7.65
C GLY A 20 14.72 -4.68 7.99
N SER A 21 13.92 -3.86 8.66
CA SER A 21 12.59 -4.23 9.13
C SER A 21 11.58 -3.10 8.98
N LEU A 22 10.32 -3.51 8.75
CA LEU A 22 9.13 -2.68 8.73
C LEU A 22 8.33 -2.93 10.00
N ALA A 23 8.05 -1.90 10.77
CA ALA A 23 7.36 -2.05 12.04
C ALA A 23 6.18 -1.10 12.17
N PHE A 24 5.00 -1.66 12.40
CA PHE A 24 3.73 -0.94 12.50
C PHE A 24 2.79 -1.66 13.47
N ASN A 25 1.66 -1.01 13.78
CA ASN A 25 0.63 -1.61 14.62
C ASN A 25 -0.65 -1.76 13.81
N PRO A 26 -1.00 -2.98 13.36
CA PRO A 26 -2.21 -3.19 12.57
C PRO A 26 -3.51 -2.96 13.36
N ASN A 27 -3.39 -2.79 14.68
CA ASN A 27 -4.49 -2.49 15.59
C ASN A 27 -4.60 -1.00 15.96
N ASP A 28 -3.66 -0.17 15.52
CA ASP A 28 -3.72 1.27 15.71
C ASP A 28 -4.75 1.86 14.75
N MET A 29 -5.77 2.53 15.29
CA MET A 29 -6.82 3.14 14.49
C MET A 29 -6.29 4.23 13.57
N ALA A 30 -5.25 4.96 13.99
CA ALA A 30 -4.62 5.97 13.14
C ALA A 30 -3.88 5.32 11.96
N PHE A 31 -3.19 4.21 12.19
CA PHE A 31 -2.57 3.42 11.12
C PHE A 31 -3.63 2.87 10.15
N VAL A 32 -4.70 2.28 10.69
CA VAL A 32 -5.80 1.70 9.90
C VAL A 32 -6.48 2.73 9.01
N ASP A 33 -6.74 3.93 9.56
CA ASP A 33 -7.32 5.05 8.83
C ASP A 33 -6.40 5.50 7.69
N ARG A 34 -5.11 5.72 7.98
CA ARG A 34 -4.11 6.07 6.96
C ARG A 34 -3.98 4.99 5.87
N PHE A 35 -4.00 3.71 6.25
CA PHE A 35 -3.86 2.59 5.32
C PHE A 35 -5.07 2.44 4.39
N TYR A 36 -6.30 2.59 4.88
CA TYR A 36 -7.46 2.59 3.97
C TYR A 36 -7.55 3.88 3.15
N GLY A 37 -7.12 5.01 3.71
CA GLY A 37 -6.95 6.25 2.95
C GLY A 37 -6.00 6.06 1.77
N LEU A 38 -4.87 5.37 1.97
CA LEU A 38 -3.92 5.00 0.92
C LEU A 38 -4.58 4.20 -0.21
N ILE A 39 -5.42 3.21 0.11
CA ILE A 39 -6.10 2.40 -0.90
C ILE A 39 -7.06 3.27 -1.73
N GLY A 40 -7.89 4.08 -1.09
CA GLY A 40 -8.83 4.96 -1.81
C GLY A 40 -8.11 6.01 -2.67
N ASP A 41 -6.98 6.54 -2.18
CA ASP A 41 -6.12 7.42 -2.94
C ASP A 41 -5.50 6.76 -4.17
N PHE A 42 -5.09 5.50 -4.02
CA PHE A 42 -4.54 4.71 -5.11
C PHE A 42 -5.58 4.50 -6.21
N GLU A 43 -6.80 4.07 -5.85
CA GLU A 43 -7.91 3.90 -6.80
C GLU A 43 -8.24 5.21 -7.53
N ALA A 44 -8.27 6.34 -6.80
CA ALA A 44 -8.53 7.64 -7.39
C ALA A 44 -7.42 8.07 -8.37
N LYS A 45 -6.16 7.84 -8.00
CA LYS A 45 -5.00 8.18 -8.84
C LYS A 45 -4.82 7.25 -10.02
N GLU A 46 -5.15 5.97 -9.87
CA GLU A 46 -5.10 4.98 -10.94
C GLU A 46 -5.94 5.45 -12.13
N LYS A 47 -7.17 5.93 -11.90
CA LYS A 47 -8.03 6.45 -12.96
C LYS A 47 -7.41 7.65 -13.68
N GLU A 48 -6.88 8.62 -12.93
CA GLU A 48 -6.20 9.79 -13.49
C GLU A 48 -4.99 9.38 -14.35
N TYR A 49 -4.22 8.40 -13.89
CA TYR A 49 -3.04 7.91 -14.58
C TYR A 49 -3.37 7.05 -15.80
N GLN A 50 -4.45 6.27 -15.77
CA GLN A 50 -4.96 5.54 -16.92
C GLN A 50 -5.40 6.50 -18.03
N GLU A 51 -6.14 7.56 -17.70
CA GLU A 51 -6.56 8.57 -18.68
C GLU A 51 -5.35 9.27 -19.32
N LYS A 52 -4.33 9.63 -18.52
CA LYS A 52 -3.08 10.21 -19.03
C LYS A 52 -2.28 9.24 -19.89
N ALA A 53 -2.23 7.96 -19.52
CA ALA A 53 -1.53 6.94 -20.29
C ALA A 53 -2.18 6.74 -21.67
N LEU A 54 -3.51 6.63 -21.72
CA LEU A 54 -4.27 6.51 -22.96
C LEU A 54 -4.06 7.71 -23.89
N ALA A 55 -4.13 8.94 -23.36
CA ALA A 55 -3.86 10.15 -24.14
C ALA A 55 -2.43 10.19 -24.70
N LEU A 56 -1.46 9.63 -23.97
CA LEU A 56 -0.10 9.50 -24.47
C LEU A 56 -0.01 8.43 -25.56
N GLU A 57 -0.78 7.34 -25.50
CA GLU A 57 -0.80 6.29 -26.52
C GLU A 57 -1.35 6.72 -27.88
N GLU A 58 -2.21 7.75 -27.93
CA GLU A 58 -2.72 8.29 -29.19
C GLU A 58 -1.61 8.86 -30.10
N ASN A 59 -0.52 9.36 -29.51
CA ASN A 59 0.63 9.83 -30.27
C ASN A 59 1.58 8.66 -30.60
N THR A 60 1.50 8.17 -31.83
CA THR A 60 2.35 7.10 -32.37
C THR A 60 3.53 7.62 -33.19
N GLU A 61 3.74 8.94 -33.24
CA GLU A 61 4.85 9.53 -33.98
C GLU A 61 6.20 9.13 -33.36
N THR A 62 7.14 8.82 -34.23
CA THR A 62 8.53 8.53 -33.87
C THR A 62 9.45 9.63 -34.38
N ASP A 63 10.59 9.81 -33.72
CA ASP A 63 11.65 10.68 -34.18
C ASP A 63 12.52 10.00 -35.26
N SER A 64 13.60 10.68 -35.69
CA SER A 64 14.53 10.16 -36.69
C SER A 64 15.26 8.87 -36.29
N TYR A 65 15.20 8.48 -35.01
CA TYR A 65 15.82 7.28 -34.46
C TYR A 65 14.79 6.19 -34.15
N GLY A 66 13.52 6.38 -34.51
CA GLY A 66 12.45 5.43 -34.22
C GLY A 66 11.96 5.49 -32.76
N ILE A 67 12.35 6.50 -31.99
CA ILE A 67 11.93 6.67 -30.59
C ILE A 67 10.57 7.39 -30.59
N PRO A 68 9.57 6.89 -29.86
CA PRO A 68 8.30 7.58 -29.72
C PRO A 68 8.49 9.01 -29.19
N LYS A 69 7.91 10.02 -29.85
CA LYS A 69 8.08 11.42 -29.44
C LYS A 69 7.51 11.71 -28.05
N ASN A 70 6.49 10.94 -27.65
CA ASN A 70 5.86 10.98 -26.33
C ASN A 70 6.65 10.25 -25.23
N MET A 71 7.85 9.72 -25.52
CA MET A 71 8.57 8.88 -24.58
C MET A 71 8.96 9.65 -23.31
N LYS A 72 9.30 10.94 -23.45
CA LYS A 72 9.65 11.78 -22.29
C LYS A 72 8.47 11.98 -21.36
N GLU A 73 7.28 12.21 -21.90
CA GLU A 73 6.03 12.38 -21.16
C GLU A 73 5.61 11.09 -20.47
N ARG A 74 5.76 9.94 -21.15
CA ARG A 74 5.54 8.61 -20.55
C ARG A 74 6.48 8.34 -19.38
N LEU A 75 7.77 8.64 -19.51
CA LEU A 75 8.73 8.52 -18.41
C LEU A 75 8.40 9.46 -17.24
N ALA A 76 7.97 10.69 -17.54
CA ALA A 76 7.55 11.64 -16.53
C ALA A 76 6.31 11.15 -15.75
N LEU A 77 5.34 10.55 -16.45
CA LEU A 77 4.15 9.95 -15.85
C LEU A 77 4.54 8.81 -14.89
N LEU A 78 5.38 7.88 -15.33
CA LEU A 78 5.85 6.77 -14.49
C LEU A 78 6.61 7.25 -13.25
N LYS A 79 7.45 8.28 -13.41
CA LYS A 79 8.18 8.89 -12.29
C LYS A 79 7.24 9.56 -11.29
N ASP A 80 6.20 10.23 -11.77
CA ASP A 80 5.18 10.86 -10.91
C ASP A 80 4.42 9.81 -10.10
N ILE A 81 4.01 8.70 -10.74
CA ILE A 81 3.35 7.57 -10.06
C ILE A 81 4.24 7.00 -8.96
N CYS A 82 5.51 6.72 -9.26
CA CYS A 82 6.46 6.18 -8.28
C CYS A 82 6.66 7.15 -7.10
N GLY A 83 6.78 8.45 -7.38
CA GLY A 83 6.92 9.48 -6.36
C GLY A 83 5.70 9.57 -5.45
N PHE A 84 4.50 9.56 -6.03
CA PHE A 84 3.24 9.55 -5.30
C PHE A 84 3.14 8.34 -4.37
N LEU A 85 3.39 7.13 -4.88
CA LEU A 85 3.31 5.89 -4.10
C LEU A 85 4.31 5.86 -2.95
N ARG A 86 5.56 6.28 -3.20
CA ARG A 86 6.59 6.38 -2.15
C ARG A 86 6.17 7.32 -1.03
N GLY A 87 5.74 8.53 -1.37
CA GLY A 87 5.28 9.51 -0.38
C GLY A 87 4.06 9.03 0.40
N ARG A 88 3.16 8.30 -0.27
CA ARG A 88 1.99 7.71 0.37
C ARG A 88 2.34 6.54 1.29
N ILE A 89 3.32 5.71 0.95
CA ILE A 89 3.84 4.65 1.83
C ILE A 89 4.50 5.27 3.06
N ASP A 90 5.34 6.29 2.88
CA ASP A 90 5.97 7.01 4.01
C ASP A 90 4.91 7.63 4.94
N TYR A 91 3.85 8.22 4.38
CA TYR A 91 2.75 8.74 5.18
C TYR A 91 2.07 7.67 6.06
N VAL A 92 1.89 6.45 5.57
CA VAL A 92 1.21 5.38 6.31
C VAL A 92 2.13 4.72 7.34
N PHE A 93 3.35 4.36 6.90
CA PHE A 93 4.28 3.50 7.65
C PHE A 93 5.36 4.29 8.42
N GLY A 94 5.51 5.57 8.12
CA GLY A 94 6.49 6.48 8.71
C GLY A 94 7.55 6.93 7.70
N ASP A 95 8.13 8.11 7.97
CA ASP A 95 9.09 8.76 7.09
C ASP A 95 10.29 7.85 6.75
N GLY A 96 10.62 7.76 5.46
CA GLY A 96 11.78 7.02 4.96
C GLY A 96 11.60 5.50 4.86
N VAL A 97 10.41 4.97 5.12
CA VAL A 97 10.10 3.55 4.91
C VAL A 97 10.21 3.17 3.44
N SER A 98 9.73 4.02 2.55
CA SER A 98 9.77 3.79 1.10
C SER A 98 11.21 3.61 0.61
N GLN A 99 12.13 4.47 1.03
CA GLN A 99 13.55 4.35 0.69
C GLN A 99 14.18 3.09 1.31
N LYS A 100 13.79 2.71 2.54
CA LYS A 100 14.30 1.48 3.16
C LYS A 100 13.87 0.24 2.39
N VAL A 101 12.60 0.16 2.03
CA VAL A 101 12.01 -0.98 1.32
C VAL A 101 12.55 -1.06 -0.10
N PHE A 102 12.38 0.00 -0.87
CA PHE A 102 12.63 -0.01 -2.32
C PHE A 102 14.05 0.40 -2.71
N GLY A 103 14.79 1.05 -1.82
CA GLY A 103 16.08 1.65 -2.18
C GLY A 103 15.93 2.61 -3.36
N ASP A 104 16.81 2.47 -4.34
CA ASP A 104 16.81 3.31 -5.55
C ASP A 104 15.92 2.75 -6.67
N ALA A 105 15.34 1.56 -6.49
CA ALA A 105 14.44 0.95 -7.47
C ALA A 105 13.14 1.77 -7.59
N ASN A 106 12.72 2.04 -8.82
CA ASN A 106 11.51 2.80 -9.14
C ASN A 106 10.72 2.10 -10.25
N THR A 107 10.22 0.91 -9.93
CA THR A 107 9.37 0.12 -10.83
C THR A 107 7.96 0.03 -10.24
N LEU A 108 6.94 -0.13 -11.07
CA LEU A 108 5.57 -0.26 -10.57
C LEU A 108 5.35 -1.60 -9.84
N ASP A 109 5.96 -2.65 -10.38
CA ASP A 109 5.91 -4.03 -9.86
C ASP A 109 6.35 -4.15 -8.38
N MET A 110 7.35 -3.38 -7.95
CA MET A 110 7.81 -3.43 -6.56
C MET A 110 6.73 -2.96 -5.56
N PHE A 111 5.82 -2.08 -5.96
CA PHE A 111 4.73 -1.62 -5.10
C PHE A 111 3.68 -2.71 -4.94
N GLU A 112 3.37 -3.45 -6.00
CA GLU A 112 2.49 -4.62 -5.95
C GLU A 112 3.04 -5.67 -4.99
N GLN A 113 4.32 -6.03 -5.14
CA GLN A 113 5.01 -6.95 -4.23
C GLN A 113 4.96 -6.48 -2.77
N PHE A 114 5.15 -5.18 -2.53
CA PHE A 114 5.05 -4.61 -1.19
C PHE A 114 3.66 -4.78 -0.60
N PHE A 115 2.60 -4.41 -1.34
CA PHE A 115 1.22 -4.53 -0.87
C PHE A 115 0.82 -5.97 -0.59
N ASP A 116 1.20 -6.90 -1.47
CA ASP A 116 0.98 -8.33 -1.28
C ASP A 116 1.70 -8.86 -0.04
N GLY A 117 2.93 -8.40 0.20
CA GLY A 117 3.72 -8.76 1.37
C GLY A 117 3.11 -8.30 2.69
N ILE A 118 2.48 -7.13 2.73
CA ILE A 118 1.90 -6.57 3.98
C ILE A 118 0.44 -6.95 4.22
N ALA A 119 -0.33 -7.25 3.16
CA ALA A 119 -1.74 -7.59 3.21
C ALA A 119 -2.09 -8.66 4.27
N PRO A 120 -1.38 -9.80 4.39
CA PRO A 120 -1.73 -10.84 5.35
C PRO A 120 -1.67 -10.35 6.81
N PHE A 121 -0.71 -9.49 7.15
CA PHE A 121 -0.53 -8.97 8.50
C PHE A 121 -1.65 -8.00 8.91
N ILE A 122 -2.19 -7.26 7.93
CA ILE A 122 -3.29 -6.32 8.15
C ILE A 122 -4.63 -7.07 8.23
N GLN A 123 -4.83 -8.08 7.37
CA GLN A 123 -6.05 -8.89 7.36
C GLN A 123 -6.19 -9.74 8.62
N GLN A 124 -5.12 -10.44 9.04
CA GLN A 124 -5.14 -11.29 10.24
C GLN A 124 -5.50 -10.50 11.51
N ALA A 125 -4.97 -9.29 11.67
CA ALA A 125 -5.28 -8.43 12.81
C ALA A 125 -6.76 -8.01 12.85
N ARG A 126 -7.42 -7.91 11.69
CA ARG A 126 -8.83 -7.50 11.58
C ARG A 126 -9.80 -8.65 11.81
N VAL A 127 -9.53 -9.83 11.23
CA VAL A 127 -10.38 -11.02 11.42
C VAL A 127 -10.45 -11.41 12.91
N GLY A 128 -9.31 -11.44 13.61
CA GLY A 128 -9.26 -11.79 15.03
C GLY A 128 -9.95 -10.80 15.99
N LYS A 129 -10.20 -9.56 15.57
CA LYS A 129 -10.91 -8.56 16.40
C LYS A 129 -12.40 -8.49 16.11
N VAL A 130 -12.84 -8.64 14.85
CA VAL A 130 -14.27 -8.69 14.54
C VAL A 130 -14.92 -9.83 15.33
N GLU A 131 -14.35 -11.03 15.34
CA GLU A 131 -14.87 -12.16 16.13
C GLU A 131 -14.92 -11.88 17.64
N LYS A 132 -13.92 -11.18 18.19
CA LYS A 132 -13.88 -10.84 19.63
C LYS A 132 -14.99 -9.87 20.04
N TYR A 133 -15.43 -8.97 19.15
CA TYR A 133 -16.45 -7.96 19.43
C TYR A 133 -17.84 -8.29 18.84
N THR A 134 -17.93 -9.19 17.85
CA THR A 134 -19.20 -9.61 17.21
C THR A 134 -19.61 -11.03 17.55
N GLY A 135 -18.67 -11.91 17.92
CA GLY A 135 -18.87 -13.35 18.13
C GLY A 135 -19.73 -13.75 19.34
N ASN A 136 -20.38 -12.81 20.01
CA ASN A 136 -21.27 -13.11 21.12
C ASN A 136 -22.56 -12.26 21.16
N ARG A 137 -22.80 -11.39 20.18
CA ARG A 137 -24.01 -10.53 20.18
C ARG A 137 -25.24 -11.27 19.65
N ALA A 138 -25.06 -12.14 18.66
CA ALA A 138 -26.13 -12.99 18.13
C ALA A 138 -26.57 -14.06 19.14
N GLN A 139 -25.62 -14.76 19.77
CA GLN A 139 -25.91 -15.79 20.79
C GLN A 139 -26.50 -15.19 22.08
N ARG A 140 -26.03 -14.03 22.56
CA ARG A 140 -26.62 -13.34 23.72
C ARG A 140 -28.00 -12.72 23.45
N ARG A 141 -28.30 -12.36 22.20
CA ARG A 141 -29.66 -11.93 21.80
C ARG A 141 -30.62 -13.12 21.75
N ALA A 142 -30.20 -14.25 21.17
CA ALA A 142 -31.02 -15.47 21.14
C ALA A 142 -31.35 -15.99 22.55
N ALA A 143 -30.36 -15.99 23.47
CA ALA A 143 -30.56 -16.41 24.85
C ALA A 143 -31.44 -15.45 25.70
N LYS A 144 -31.64 -14.20 25.26
CA LYS A 144 -32.49 -13.21 25.96
C LYS A 144 -33.93 -13.18 25.43
N VAL A 145 -34.18 -13.74 24.25
CA VAL A 145 -35.53 -13.86 23.64
C VAL A 145 -36.21 -15.18 24.04
N MET A 146 -35.44 -16.17 24.51
CA MET A 146 -35.94 -17.47 25.00
C MET A 146 -36.15 -17.53 26.53
N LYS A 147 -36.26 -16.39 27.22
CA LYS A 147 -36.48 -16.32 28.67
C LYS A 147 -37.72 -15.50 29.02
#